data_AF-A0AAT9GFJ2-F1
#
_entry.id   AF-A0AAT9GFJ2-F1
#
_cell.length_a   1.000
_cell.length_b   1.000
_cell.length_c   1.000
_cell.angle_alpha   90.00
_cell.angle_beta   90.00
_cell.angle_gamma   90.00
#
_symmetry.space_group_name_H-M   'P 1'
#
loop_
_entity.id
_entity.type
_entity.pdbx_description
1 polymer ?
#
loop_
_entity_poly.entity_id
_entity_poly.type
_entity_poly.pdbx_seq_one_letter_code
_entity_poly.pdbx_strand_id
1 'polypeptide(L)'
;MNQIRKTIFGLMMIAGTASIIVACSKGGDSPSTGNPPSGNTCASKNITVTLAPTNASGCTGGTVTVTAGGSTGFTYNIDGGTFQASNVFSNVAAGDHTIIAKDGEGCTKSATVTVTSAPSGVLFAAVKAVINTNCVSCHSGAAAQGGISLSSDCNIINASARIKARAVDGNPSFMPQGGQLSATDKKKITDWITAGGKYTD
;
A
#
# COMPACT_ATOMS: atom_id res chain seq x y z
N MET A 1 -44.83 -10.40 -12.71
CA MET A 1 -43.48 -11.02 -12.70
C MET A 1 -42.60 -10.28 -13.69
N ASN A 2 -41.70 -9.41 -13.23
CA ASN A 2 -40.58 -8.98 -14.08
C ASN A 2 -39.40 -8.59 -13.19
N GLN A 3 -38.44 -9.49 -13.06
CA GLN A 3 -37.21 -9.28 -12.29
C GLN A 3 -36.15 -8.73 -13.24
N ILE A 4 -35.86 -7.44 -13.14
CA ILE A 4 -34.71 -6.81 -13.80
C ILE A 4 -33.47 -7.29 -13.05
N ARG A 5 -32.79 -8.30 -13.58
CA ARG A 5 -31.49 -8.77 -13.07
C ARG A 5 -30.44 -7.71 -13.37
N LYS A 6 -30.06 -6.95 -12.33
CA LYS A 6 -28.92 -6.03 -12.33
C LYS A 6 -27.64 -6.87 -12.23
N THR A 7 -27.12 -7.33 -13.36
CA THR A 7 -25.80 -7.96 -13.43
C THR A 7 -24.74 -6.87 -13.24
N ILE A 8 -24.21 -6.76 -12.02
CA ILE A 8 -23.02 -5.95 -11.72
C ILE A 8 -21.83 -6.66 -12.37
N PHE A 9 -21.40 -6.19 -13.53
CA PHE A 9 -20.08 -6.51 -14.07
C PHE A 9 -19.07 -5.81 -13.18
N GLY A 10 -18.46 -6.55 -12.25
CA GLY A 10 -17.24 -6.14 -11.58
C GLY A 10 -16.15 -5.97 -12.63
N LEU A 11 -15.83 -4.71 -12.94
CA LEU A 11 -14.68 -4.35 -13.76
C LEU A 11 -13.42 -4.76 -12.98
N MET A 12 -12.95 -5.97 -13.25
CA MET A 12 -11.62 -6.42 -12.84
C MET A 12 -10.62 -5.46 -13.49
N MET A 13 -10.12 -4.50 -12.71
CA MET A 13 -9.08 -3.57 -13.11
C MET A 13 -7.85 -4.39 -13.47
N ILE A 14 -7.60 -4.53 -14.77
CA ILE A 14 -6.38 -5.14 -15.30
C ILE A 14 -5.25 -4.20 -14.90
N ALA A 15 -4.37 -4.67 -14.02
CA ALA A 15 -3.17 -3.95 -13.62
C ALA A 15 -2.38 -3.55 -14.89
N GLY A 16 -2.17 -2.25 -15.05
CA GLY A 16 -1.53 -1.67 -16.23
C GLY A 16 -0.14 -2.23 -16.43
N THR A 17 0.16 -2.60 -17.68
CA THR A 17 1.49 -2.99 -18.13
C THR A 17 2.44 -1.81 -17.97
N ALA A 18 3.46 -1.96 -17.13
CA ALA A 18 4.53 -0.98 -16.98
C ALA A 18 5.33 -0.82 -18.30
N SER A 19 5.52 0.42 -18.73
CA SER A 19 6.34 0.77 -19.89
C SER A 19 7.84 0.64 -19.57
N ILE A 20 8.56 0.03 -20.49
CA ILE A 20 10.00 -0.25 -20.40
C ILE A 20 10.78 1.04 -20.70
N ILE A 21 11.45 1.61 -19.71
CA ILE A 21 12.55 2.57 -19.95
C ILE A 21 13.87 1.86 -19.61
N VAL A 22 14.69 1.64 -20.64
CA VAL A 22 15.99 0.99 -20.56
C VAL A 22 17.05 2.03 -20.22
N ALA A 23 17.72 1.87 -19.07
CA ALA A 23 19.01 2.48 -18.81
C ALA A 23 19.92 1.46 -18.10
N CYS A 24 20.88 0.89 -18.84
CA CYS A 24 21.97 0.12 -18.26
C CYS A 24 23.09 1.12 -17.91
N SER A 25 23.20 1.52 -16.64
CA SER A 25 24.33 2.33 -16.17
C SER A 25 25.33 1.45 -15.42
N LYS A 26 26.58 1.41 -15.87
CA LYS A 26 27.67 0.77 -15.12
C LYS A 26 28.01 1.63 -13.90
N GLY A 27 28.20 1.00 -12.73
CA GLY A 27 28.98 1.60 -11.65
C GLY A 27 30.41 1.85 -12.16
N GLY A 28 30.97 3.01 -11.82
CA GLY A 28 32.07 3.64 -12.56
C GLY A 28 33.37 2.84 -12.64
N ASP A 29 34.03 2.97 -13.80
CA ASP A 29 35.41 2.54 -14.03
C ASP A 29 36.24 3.74 -14.53
N SER A 30 37.44 3.90 -13.94
CA SER A 30 38.47 4.84 -14.39
C SER A 30 39.06 4.43 -15.75
N PRO A 31 39.62 5.38 -16.54
CA PRO A 31 40.16 5.08 -17.85
C PRO A 31 41.53 4.39 -17.73
N SER A 32 41.61 3.10 -18.06
CA SER A 32 42.89 2.42 -18.29
C SER A 32 43.11 2.23 -19.80
N THR A 33 44.26 2.66 -20.30
CA THR A 33 44.65 2.68 -21.72
C THR A 33 45.24 1.34 -22.21
N GLY A 34 44.65 0.22 -21.82
CA GLY A 34 44.98 -1.11 -22.33
C GLY A 34 43.85 -1.68 -23.18
N ASN A 35 44.17 -2.51 -24.17
CA ASN A 35 43.26 -3.28 -25.04
C ASN A 35 41.92 -3.63 -24.34
N PRO A 36 40.73 -3.35 -24.91
CA PRO A 36 39.46 -3.44 -24.18
C PRO A 36 39.28 -4.86 -23.62
N PRO A 37 39.00 -5.04 -22.32
CA PRO A 37 38.72 -6.36 -21.79
C PRO A 37 37.50 -6.93 -22.50
N SER A 38 37.65 -8.09 -23.11
CA SER A 38 36.52 -8.90 -23.59
C SER A 38 35.65 -9.26 -22.38
N GLY A 39 34.51 -8.60 -22.15
CA GLY A 39 33.77 -8.94 -20.93
C GLY A 39 32.54 -8.15 -20.51
N ASN A 40 31.91 -7.31 -21.34
CA ASN A 40 30.58 -6.82 -20.99
C ASN A 40 29.52 -7.91 -21.29
N THR A 41 29.48 -8.97 -20.49
CA THR A 41 28.50 -10.06 -20.63
C THR A 41 27.06 -9.58 -20.42
N CYS A 42 26.87 -8.43 -19.76
CA CYS A 42 25.56 -7.83 -19.54
C CYS A 42 24.91 -7.28 -20.81
N ALA A 43 25.69 -6.77 -21.78
CA ALA A 43 25.13 -6.25 -23.03
C ALA A 43 24.54 -7.35 -23.93
N SER A 44 25.02 -8.58 -23.80
CA SER A 44 24.50 -9.75 -24.54
C SER A 44 23.32 -10.45 -23.87
N LYS A 45 23.03 -10.15 -22.59
CA LYS A 45 21.94 -10.81 -21.85
C LYS A 45 20.61 -10.11 -22.09
N ASN A 46 19.60 -10.89 -22.47
CA ASN A 46 18.23 -10.42 -22.54
C ASN A 46 17.52 -10.59 -21.19
N ILE A 47 17.87 -9.77 -20.20
CA ILE A 47 17.21 -9.79 -18.89
C ILE A 47 15.82 -9.15 -19.00
N THR A 48 14.79 -9.90 -18.59
CA THR A 48 13.43 -9.42 -18.48
C THR A 48 13.04 -9.23 -17.01
N VAL A 49 12.19 -8.24 -16.74
CA VAL A 49 11.64 -7.99 -15.40
C VAL A 49 10.16 -7.66 -15.56
N THR A 50 9.31 -8.47 -14.93
CA THR A 50 7.86 -8.25 -14.85
C THR A 50 7.48 -8.04 -13.40
N LEU A 51 6.64 -7.04 -13.14
CA LEU A 51 6.22 -6.64 -11.81
C LEU A 51 4.72 -6.89 -11.66
N ALA A 52 4.32 -7.50 -10.55
CA ALA A 52 2.93 -7.74 -10.19
C ALA A 52 2.64 -7.08 -8.84
N PRO A 53 2.09 -5.84 -8.82
CA PRO A 53 1.71 -5.17 -7.60
C PRO A 53 0.33 -5.65 -7.09
N THR A 54 0.14 -5.60 -5.79
CA THR A 54 -1.19 -5.55 -5.15
C THR A 54 -1.40 -4.17 -4.55
N ASN A 55 -2.67 -3.83 -4.29
CA ASN A 55 -3.00 -2.51 -3.76
C ASN A 55 -2.61 -2.38 -2.29
N ALA A 56 -2.12 -1.20 -1.91
CA ALA A 56 -2.05 -0.82 -0.51
C ALA A 56 -3.47 -0.60 0.03
N SER A 57 -3.75 -1.03 1.25
CA SER A 57 -4.99 -0.71 1.95
C SER A 57 -4.66 0.22 3.11
N GLY A 58 -5.63 0.99 3.62
CA GLY A 58 -5.42 2.06 4.61
C GLY A 58 -4.18 1.90 5.51
N CYS A 59 -4.00 0.73 6.15
CA CYS A 59 -2.92 0.45 7.12
C CYS A 59 -1.89 -0.59 6.75
N THR A 60 -2.01 -1.15 5.56
CA THR A 60 -1.08 -2.16 5.09
C THR A 60 -0.60 -1.73 3.73
N GLY A 61 0.71 -1.65 3.56
CA GLY A 61 1.24 -1.50 2.20
C GLY A 61 0.79 -2.67 1.31
N GLY A 62 0.86 -2.46 0.01
CA GLY A 62 0.68 -3.53 -0.96
C GLY A 62 1.87 -4.48 -0.95
N THR A 63 1.85 -5.39 -1.91
CA THR A 63 2.96 -6.28 -2.21
C THR A 63 3.41 -6.05 -3.64
N VAL A 64 4.70 -6.23 -3.92
CA VAL A 64 5.23 -6.27 -5.27
C VAL A 64 5.97 -7.59 -5.43
N THR A 65 5.46 -8.44 -6.32
CA THR A 65 6.14 -9.67 -6.73
C THR A 65 6.90 -9.42 -8.02
N VAL A 66 8.19 -9.80 -8.02
CA VAL A 66 9.09 -9.64 -9.16
C VAL A 66 9.29 -10.99 -9.84
N THR A 67 9.17 -11.00 -11.16
CA THR A 67 9.56 -12.14 -12.00
C THR A 67 10.68 -11.68 -12.93
N ALA A 68 11.90 -12.19 -12.71
CA ALA A 68 13.04 -11.93 -13.58
C ALA A 68 13.40 -13.16 -14.41
N GLY A 69 13.85 -12.95 -15.64
CA GLY A 69 14.23 -14.00 -16.58
C GLY A 69 15.45 -13.63 -17.42
N GLY A 70 15.93 -14.59 -18.22
CA GLY A 70 17.08 -14.40 -19.12
C GLY A 70 18.47 -14.56 -18.47
N SER A 71 18.52 -14.89 -17.18
CA SER A 71 19.74 -15.23 -16.42
C SER A 71 19.35 -16.02 -15.15
N THR A 72 20.31 -16.27 -14.24
CA THR A 72 20.09 -16.96 -12.96
C THR A 72 20.77 -16.23 -11.80
N GLY A 73 20.45 -16.63 -10.56
CA GLY A 73 21.05 -16.05 -9.36
C GLY A 73 20.58 -14.62 -9.04
N PHE A 74 19.34 -14.28 -9.41
CA PHE A 74 18.82 -12.94 -9.22
C PHE A 74 18.69 -12.54 -7.76
N THR A 75 19.04 -11.28 -7.49
CA THR A 75 18.74 -10.53 -6.27
C THR A 75 17.98 -9.26 -6.64
N TYR A 76 17.16 -8.77 -5.73
CA TYR A 76 16.20 -7.71 -6.00
C TYR A 76 16.35 -6.57 -4.99
N ASN A 77 16.08 -5.36 -5.45
CA ASN A 77 16.08 -4.14 -4.66
C ASN A 77 14.84 -3.32 -5.01
N ILE A 78 14.27 -2.64 -4.01
CA ILE A 78 13.24 -1.62 -4.19
C ILE A 78 13.77 -0.27 -3.70
N ASP A 79 13.58 0.77 -4.52
CA ASP A 79 13.85 2.18 -4.20
C ASP A 79 15.26 2.47 -3.66
N GLY A 80 16.26 1.73 -4.12
CA GLY A 80 17.65 1.91 -3.70
C GLY A 80 17.98 1.30 -2.34
N GLY A 81 17.15 0.38 -1.82
CA GLY A 81 17.37 -0.34 -0.56
C GLY A 81 18.53 -1.35 -0.59
N THR A 82 18.45 -2.41 0.21
CA THR A 82 19.43 -3.51 0.16
C THR A 82 18.97 -4.58 -0.83
N PHE A 83 19.89 -5.17 -1.57
CA PHE A 83 19.58 -6.34 -2.41
C PHE A 83 19.24 -7.55 -1.56
N GLN A 84 18.13 -8.22 -1.88
CA GLN A 84 17.65 -9.43 -1.22
C GLN A 84 17.38 -10.55 -2.23
N ALA A 85 17.45 -11.80 -1.78
CA ALA A 85 17.14 -12.96 -2.63
C ALA A 85 15.63 -13.15 -2.86
N SER A 86 14.80 -12.76 -1.88
CA SER A 86 13.35 -12.81 -2.01
C SER A 86 12.87 -11.87 -3.12
N ASN A 87 12.04 -12.40 -4.01
CA ASN A 87 11.41 -11.65 -5.09
C ASN A 87 10.09 -10.98 -4.68
N VAL A 88 9.72 -11.04 -3.40
CA VAL A 88 8.50 -10.42 -2.87
C VAL A 88 8.89 -9.28 -1.93
N PHE A 89 8.38 -8.08 -2.22
CA PHE A 89 8.39 -6.94 -1.34
C PHE A 89 7.02 -6.78 -0.69
N SER A 90 6.96 -6.78 0.63
CA SER A 90 5.73 -6.58 1.41
C SER A 90 5.71 -5.18 2.03
N ASN A 91 4.51 -4.72 2.43
CA ASN A 91 4.29 -3.40 3.02
C ASN A 91 4.80 -2.25 2.14
N VAL A 92 4.68 -2.39 0.82
CA VAL A 92 5.04 -1.34 -0.15
C VAL A 92 3.97 -0.25 -0.10
N ALA A 93 4.37 1.00 0.15
CA ALA A 93 3.43 2.12 0.21
C ALA A 93 2.72 2.33 -1.14
N ALA A 94 1.63 3.10 -1.15
CA ALA A 94 1.07 3.56 -2.42
C ALA A 94 2.00 4.59 -3.06
N GLY A 95 2.22 4.50 -4.36
CA GLY A 95 3.13 5.35 -5.10
C GLY A 95 3.87 4.61 -6.22
N ASP A 96 4.77 5.33 -6.89
CA ASP A 96 5.67 4.76 -7.88
C ASP A 96 6.93 4.21 -7.22
N HIS A 97 7.28 2.98 -7.56
CA HIS A 97 8.43 2.27 -7.03
C HIS A 97 9.35 1.81 -8.15
N THR A 98 10.66 1.91 -7.92
CA THR A 98 11.68 1.40 -8.83
C THR A 98 12.25 0.11 -8.30
N ILE A 99 12.10 -0.96 -9.08
CA ILE A 99 12.68 -2.27 -8.79
C ILE A 99 13.93 -2.46 -9.64
N ILE A 100 15.00 -2.97 -9.03
CA ILE A 100 16.21 -3.41 -9.74
C ILE A 100 16.40 -4.90 -9.49
N ALA A 101 16.41 -5.68 -10.56
CA ALA A 101 16.86 -7.08 -10.54
C ALA A 101 18.33 -7.15 -10.96
N LYS A 102 19.16 -7.86 -10.20
CA LYS A 102 20.59 -8.07 -10.46
C LYS A 102 20.88 -9.55 -10.51
N ASP A 103 21.41 -10.05 -11.62
CA ASP A 103 21.76 -11.47 -11.76
C ASP A 103 23.06 -11.85 -11.02
N GLY A 104 23.42 -13.13 -11.05
CA GLY A 104 24.63 -13.65 -10.39
C GLY A 104 25.95 -13.14 -10.98
N GLU A 105 25.93 -12.61 -12.20
CA GLU A 105 27.10 -11.99 -12.87
C GLU A 105 27.17 -10.47 -12.63
N GLY A 106 26.21 -9.90 -11.90
CA GLY A 106 26.16 -8.48 -11.57
C GLY A 106 25.41 -7.60 -12.58
N CYS A 107 24.77 -8.20 -13.58
CA CYS A 107 24.01 -7.47 -14.59
C CYS A 107 22.65 -7.01 -14.03
N THR A 108 22.37 -5.72 -14.12
CA THR A 108 21.15 -5.10 -13.55
C THR A 108 20.13 -4.73 -14.60
N LYS A 109 18.85 -4.91 -14.28
CA LYS A 109 17.71 -4.38 -15.04
C LYS A 109 16.72 -3.69 -14.10
N SER A 110 16.34 -2.47 -14.44
CA SER A 110 15.33 -1.69 -13.70
C SER A 110 13.95 -1.77 -14.34
N ALA A 111 12.90 -1.76 -13.52
CA ALA A 111 11.52 -1.59 -13.93
C ALA A 111 10.78 -0.75 -12.88
N THR A 112 9.80 0.05 -13.31
CA THR A 112 8.96 0.86 -12.43
C THR A 112 7.57 0.26 -12.31
N VAL A 113 6.96 0.35 -11.14
CA VAL A 113 5.59 -0.09 -10.89
C VAL A 113 4.86 0.91 -10.00
N THR A 114 3.59 1.14 -10.27
CA THR A 114 2.71 1.94 -9.42
C THR A 114 1.91 1.03 -8.51
N VAL A 115 2.09 1.16 -7.20
CA VAL A 115 1.23 0.54 -6.18
C VAL A 115 0.08 1.50 -5.91
N THR A 116 -1.16 1.07 -6.20
CA THR A 116 -2.34 1.92 -5.97
C THR A 116 -2.93 1.70 -4.59
N SER A 117 -3.64 2.70 -4.05
CA SER A 117 -4.45 2.52 -2.86
C SER A 117 -5.79 1.89 -3.21
N ALA A 118 -6.17 0.86 -2.46
CA ALA A 118 -7.53 0.33 -2.49
C ALA A 118 -8.52 1.41 -2.03
N PRO A 119 -9.73 1.46 -2.62
CA PRO A 119 -10.80 2.29 -2.08
C PRO A 119 -11.20 1.77 -0.69
N SER A 120 -11.65 2.67 0.18
CA SER A 120 -12.26 2.27 1.45
C SER A 120 -13.59 1.56 1.21
N GLY A 121 -13.90 0.59 2.07
CA GLY A 121 -15.23 -0.02 2.15
C GLY A 121 -16.31 0.98 2.56
N VAL A 122 -17.56 0.69 2.25
CA VAL A 122 -18.69 1.61 2.52
C VAL A 122 -18.90 1.82 4.02
N LEU A 123 -18.67 0.79 4.83
CA LEU A 123 -18.78 0.88 6.28
C LEU A 123 -17.68 1.76 6.88
N PHE A 124 -16.44 1.61 6.42
CA PHE A 124 -15.33 2.45 6.87
C PHE A 124 -15.53 3.90 6.44
N ALA A 125 -15.95 4.16 5.20
CA ALA A 125 -16.26 5.51 4.71
C ALA A 125 -17.34 6.19 5.58
N ALA A 126 -18.38 5.46 5.96
CA ALA A 126 -19.44 5.98 6.83
C ALA A 126 -18.91 6.35 8.23
N VAL A 127 -18.06 5.52 8.83
CA VAL A 127 -17.44 5.82 10.13
C VAL A 127 -16.45 6.98 10.03
N LYS A 128 -15.62 7.03 8.99
CA LYS A 128 -14.68 8.12 8.75
C LYS A 128 -15.39 9.48 8.70
N ALA A 129 -16.57 9.55 8.08
CA ALA A 129 -17.39 10.76 8.08
C ALA A 129 -17.85 11.17 9.49
N VAL A 130 -18.28 10.20 10.31
CA VAL A 130 -18.65 10.44 11.72
C VAL A 130 -17.46 10.97 12.51
N ILE A 131 -16.29 10.34 12.38
CA ILE A 131 -15.07 10.72 13.11
C ILE A 131 -14.59 12.11 12.70
N ASN A 132 -14.55 12.41 11.40
CA ASN A 132 -14.16 13.72 10.89
C ASN A 132 -15.06 14.84 11.43
N THR A 133 -16.36 14.57 11.52
CA THR A 133 -17.33 15.57 11.98
C THR A 133 -17.26 15.80 13.49
N ASN A 134 -17.10 14.73 14.28
CA ASN A 134 -17.35 14.78 15.72
C ASN A 134 -16.10 14.64 16.59
N CYS A 135 -14.95 14.24 16.04
CA CYS A 135 -13.81 13.82 16.86
C CYS A 135 -12.49 14.52 16.48
N VAL A 136 -12.23 14.75 15.19
CA VAL A 136 -10.91 15.20 14.71
C VAL A 136 -10.47 16.55 15.29
N SER A 137 -11.41 17.45 15.60
CA SER A 137 -11.09 18.75 16.20
C SER A 137 -10.39 18.64 17.56
N CYS A 138 -10.64 17.58 18.32
CA CYS A 138 -9.97 17.32 19.61
C CYS A 138 -8.90 16.21 19.52
N HIS A 139 -8.98 15.36 18.49
CA HIS A 139 -8.14 14.18 18.31
C HIS A 139 -7.28 14.26 17.05
N SER A 140 -6.55 15.35 16.84
CA SER A 140 -5.65 15.49 15.69
C SER A 140 -4.23 15.88 16.08
N GLY A 141 -3.25 15.27 15.40
CA GLY A 141 -1.83 15.60 15.51
C GLY A 141 -1.21 15.39 16.90
N ALA A 142 -0.13 16.12 17.17
CA ALA A 142 0.60 16.07 18.45
C ALA A 142 -0.20 16.67 19.63
N ALA A 143 -1.23 17.47 19.35
CA ALA A 143 -2.10 18.08 20.35
C ALA A 143 -3.35 17.24 20.67
N ALA A 144 -3.38 15.98 20.23
CA ALA A 144 -4.56 15.14 20.36
C ALA A 144 -4.87 14.81 21.83
N GLN A 145 -6.09 15.15 22.25
CA GLN A 145 -6.56 14.91 23.60
C GLN A 145 -6.69 13.41 23.90
N GLY A 146 -6.47 13.04 25.16
CA GLY A 146 -6.58 11.64 25.60
C GLY A 146 -5.55 10.69 25.00
N GLY A 147 -4.47 11.21 24.38
CA GLY A 147 -3.37 10.41 23.84
C GLY A 147 -3.74 9.61 22.61
N ILE A 148 -4.74 10.07 21.84
CA ILE A 148 -5.12 9.42 20.58
C ILE A 148 -5.39 10.44 19.49
N SER A 149 -4.64 10.35 18.40
CA SER A 149 -4.99 11.01 17.14
C SER A 149 -5.95 10.11 16.37
N LEU A 150 -6.91 10.70 15.67
CA LEU A 150 -7.88 10.06 14.77
C LEU A 150 -7.84 10.71 13.37
N SER A 151 -6.74 11.41 13.04
CA SER A 151 -6.59 12.19 11.81
C SER A 151 -6.16 11.38 10.59
N SER A 152 -5.96 10.06 10.72
CA SER A 152 -5.59 9.17 9.62
C SER A 152 -6.46 7.91 9.65
N ASP A 153 -6.59 7.25 8.50
CA ASP A 153 -7.41 6.04 8.39
C ASP A 153 -6.93 4.94 9.33
N CYS A 154 -5.61 4.86 9.54
CA CYS A 154 -5.04 3.88 10.46
C CYS A 154 -5.18 4.17 11.91
N ASN A 155 -5.12 5.45 12.24
CA ASN A 155 -5.44 5.84 13.58
C ASN A 155 -6.89 5.47 13.89
N ILE A 156 -7.84 5.65 12.97
CA ILE A 156 -9.23 5.24 13.15
C ILE A 156 -9.37 3.72 13.30
N ILE A 157 -8.74 2.94 12.42
CA ILE A 157 -8.79 1.46 12.44
C ILE A 157 -8.18 0.91 13.74
N ASN A 158 -6.98 1.35 14.10
CA ASN A 158 -6.29 0.92 15.31
C ASN A 158 -7.01 1.39 16.59
N ALA A 159 -7.81 2.45 16.49
CA ALA A 159 -8.63 2.97 17.59
C ALA A 159 -10.01 2.32 17.69
N SER A 160 -10.40 1.42 16.78
CA SER A 160 -11.78 0.89 16.66
C SER A 160 -12.41 0.48 18.00
N ALA A 161 -11.69 -0.32 18.80
CA ALA A 161 -12.15 -0.74 20.13
C ALA A 161 -12.37 0.44 21.10
N ARG A 162 -11.46 1.42 21.09
CA ARG A 162 -11.55 2.62 21.93
C ARG A 162 -12.67 3.55 21.47
N ILE A 163 -12.86 3.69 20.15
CA ILE A 163 -13.97 4.44 19.56
C ILE A 163 -15.29 3.82 20.02
N LYS A 164 -15.46 2.49 19.91
CA LYS A 164 -16.67 1.81 20.42
C LYS A 164 -16.90 2.07 21.90
N ALA A 165 -15.88 1.79 22.72
CA ALA A 165 -15.99 1.89 24.17
C ALA A 165 -16.42 3.30 24.60
N ARG A 166 -15.88 4.35 23.99
CA ARG A 166 -16.11 5.74 24.43
C ARG A 166 -17.31 6.38 23.74
N ALA A 167 -17.48 6.17 22.44
CA ALA A 167 -18.50 6.85 21.63
C ALA A 167 -19.84 6.10 21.55
N VAL A 168 -19.81 4.77 21.69
CA VAL A 168 -21.01 3.93 21.66
C VAL A 168 -21.39 3.48 23.06
N ASP A 169 -20.47 2.85 23.78
CA ASP A 169 -20.76 2.17 25.05
C ASP A 169 -20.69 3.11 26.27
N GLY A 170 -19.97 4.23 26.16
CA GLY A 170 -19.79 5.19 27.24
C GLY A 170 -18.91 4.71 28.39
N ASN A 171 -17.98 3.78 28.13
CA ASN A 171 -17.08 3.20 29.13
C ASN A 171 -15.63 3.72 28.98
N PRO A 172 -14.99 4.26 30.03
CA PRO A 172 -15.55 4.57 31.36
C PRO A 172 -16.46 5.81 31.43
N SER A 173 -16.60 6.53 30.33
CA SER A 173 -17.46 7.71 30.19
C SER A 173 -17.74 7.95 28.71
N PHE A 174 -18.85 8.60 28.39
CA PHE A 174 -19.16 9.00 27.02
C PHE A 174 -18.15 10.04 26.49
N MET A 175 -17.79 9.86 25.23
CA MET A 175 -17.13 10.87 24.39
C MET A 175 -17.94 11.01 23.09
N PRO A 176 -18.18 12.23 22.57
CA PRO A 176 -17.72 13.52 23.09
C PRO A 176 -18.33 13.92 24.45
N GLN A 177 -17.63 14.73 25.25
CA GLN A 177 -18.15 15.18 26.56
C GLN A 177 -19.26 16.24 26.45
N GLY A 178 -19.34 16.95 25.33
CA GLY A 178 -20.39 17.95 25.05
C GLY A 178 -21.74 17.36 24.63
N GLY A 179 -21.88 16.03 24.59
CA GLY A 179 -23.09 15.34 24.15
C GLY A 179 -22.76 14.03 23.44
N GLN A 180 -23.68 13.07 23.53
CA GLN A 180 -23.52 11.80 22.85
C GLN A 180 -23.74 11.93 21.34
N LEU A 181 -23.08 11.07 20.56
CA LEU A 181 -23.40 10.89 19.15
C LEU A 181 -24.86 10.49 18.95
N SER A 182 -25.41 10.84 17.79
CA SER A 182 -26.75 10.41 17.38
C SER A 182 -26.86 8.87 17.34
N ALA A 183 -28.06 8.33 17.51
CA ALA A 183 -28.29 6.88 17.39
C ALA A 183 -27.82 6.34 16.03
N THR A 184 -28.03 7.11 14.96
CA THR A 184 -27.58 6.78 13.60
C THR A 184 -26.06 6.71 13.49
N ASP A 185 -25.33 7.65 14.09
CA ASP A 185 -23.87 7.65 14.02
C ASP A 185 -23.25 6.57 14.90
N LYS A 186 -23.83 6.31 16.08
CA LYS A 186 -23.47 5.14 16.89
C LYS A 186 -23.68 3.84 16.12
N LYS A 187 -24.78 3.74 15.34
CA LYS A 187 -25.05 2.57 14.51
C LYS A 187 -23.98 2.35 13.43
N LYS A 188 -23.54 3.40 12.72
CA LYS A 188 -22.45 3.30 11.73
C LYS A 188 -21.18 2.72 12.33
N ILE A 189 -20.80 3.20 13.53
CA ILE A 189 -19.63 2.70 14.27
C ILE A 189 -19.82 1.22 14.62
N THR A 190 -20.98 0.83 15.17
CA THR A 190 -21.28 -0.55 15.54
C THR A 190 -21.29 -1.48 14.32
N ASP A 191 -21.91 -1.07 13.21
CA ASP A 191 -22.00 -1.87 11.98
C ASP A 191 -20.59 -2.14 11.42
N TRP A 192 -19.75 -1.10 11.33
CA TRP A 192 -18.37 -1.24 10.87
C TRP A 192 -17.53 -2.17 11.76
N ILE A 193 -17.65 -2.05 13.08
CA ILE A 193 -16.89 -2.90 14.01
C ILE A 193 -17.39 -4.34 13.98
N THR A 194 -18.71 -4.55 13.85
CA THR A 194 -19.29 -5.89 13.70
C THR A 194 -18.83 -6.56 12.41
N ALA A 195 -18.61 -5.78 11.34
CA ALA A 195 -17.99 -6.24 10.10
C ALA A 195 -16.46 -6.42 10.18
N GLY A 196 -15.85 -6.26 11.37
CA GLY A 196 -14.44 -6.52 11.63
C GLY A 196 -13.55 -5.28 11.73
N GLY A 197 -14.09 -4.07 11.62
CA GLY A 197 -13.34 -2.83 11.88
C GLY A 197 -12.20 -2.56 10.89
N LYS A 198 -12.36 -3.00 9.63
CA LYS A 198 -11.32 -2.94 8.59
C LYS A 198 -11.48 -1.74 7.65
N TYR A 199 -10.42 -1.45 6.89
CA TYR A 199 -10.44 -0.39 5.87
C TYR A 199 -11.34 -0.74 4.68
N THR A 200 -11.32 -2.00 4.24
CA THR A 200 -12.19 -2.58 3.22
C THR A 200 -13.20 -3.52 3.89
N ASP A 201 -14.42 -3.57 3.37
CA ASP A 201 -15.47 -4.51 3.80
C ASP A 201 -15.53 -5.78 2.94
#